data_AF-A0A661H2M6-F1
#
_entry.id   AF-A0A661H2M6-F1
#
_cell.length_a   1.000
_cell.length_b   1.000
_cell.length_c   1.000
_cell.angle_alpha   90.00
_cell.angle_beta   90.00
_cell.angle_gamma   90.00
#
_symmetry.space_group_name_H-M   'P 1'
#
loop_
_entity.id
_entity.type
_entity.pdbx_description
1 polymer ?
#
loop_
_entity_poly.entity_id
_entity_poly.type
_entity_poly.pdbx_seq_one_letter_code
_entity_poly.pdbx_strand_id
1 'polypeptide(L)' 'MNSVEGKIALISGADAAEARSEDAGQHFIDGIVERHPIGRLGEELDIANAVCFLASEDASFMTGTEMVVDGGYLAQ' A
#
# COMPACT_ATOMS: atom_id res chain seq x y z
N MET A 1 27.06 1.23 43.09
CA MET A 1 26.19 2.40 42.86
C MET A 1 26.43 2.90 41.45
N ASN A 2 25.60 2.46 40.51
CA ASN A 2 24.89 3.33 39.56
C ASN A 2 24.01 2.47 38.65
N SER A 3 22.76 2.35 39.09
CA SER A 3 21.57 2.53 38.27
C SER A 3 21.52 1.77 36.94
N VAL A 4 21.38 0.45 37.04
CA VAL A 4 20.72 -0.35 35.99
C VAL A 4 19.19 -0.36 36.19
N GLU A 5 18.66 0.55 37.03
CA GLU A 5 17.25 0.64 37.35
C GLU A 5 16.49 1.45 36.29
N GLY A 6 15.55 0.75 35.64
CA GLY A 6 14.26 1.35 35.35
C GLY A 6 14.08 1.91 33.95
N LYS A 7 14.15 1.08 32.91
CA LYS A 7 13.35 1.26 31.68
C LYS A 7 13.18 -0.04 30.89
N ILE A 8 12.99 -1.18 31.57
CA ILE A 8 12.19 -2.25 30.98
C ILE A 8 10.76 -1.79 31.15
N ALA A 9 10.27 -1.03 30.18
CA ALA A 9 8.84 -0.81 30.04
C ALA A 9 8.21 -2.20 29.99
N LEU A 10 7.41 -2.52 30.99
CA LEU A 10 6.52 -3.67 30.96
C LEU A 10 5.57 -3.42 29.80
N ILE A 11 5.93 -3.88 28.61
CA ILE A 11 5.01 -3.94 27.48
C ILE A 11 3.96 -4.95 27.94
N SER A 12 2.75 -4.47 28.24
CA SER A 12 1.63 -5.35 28.55
C SER A 12 1.54 -6.39 27.45
N GLY A 13 1.25 -7.65 27.79
CA GLY A 13 1.14 -8.72 26.79
C GLY A 13 0.09 -8.43 25.71
N ALA A 14 -0.82 -7.48 25.94
CA ALA A 14 -1.74 -6.93 24.93
C ALA A 14 -1.00 -6.05 23.91
N ASP A 15 -0.26 -5.02 24.37
CA ASP A 15 0.49 -4.09 23.51
C ASP A 15 1.54 -4.80 22.66
N ALA A 16 2.19 -5.84 23.17
CA ALA A 16 3.19 -6.62 22.43
C ALA A 16 2.56 -7.51 21.33
N ALA A 17 1.33 -7.96 21.54
CA ALA A 17 0.58 -8.75 20.56
C ALA A 17 0.00 -7.85 19.46
N GLU A 18 -0.52 -6.67 19.82
CA GLU A 18 -0.97 -5.64 18.89
C GLU A 18 0.19 -5.10 18.05
N ALA A 19 1.33 -4.76 18.67
CA ALA A 19 2.52 -4.30 17.94
C ALA A 19 3.06 -5.36 16.95
N ARG A 20 3.03 -6.66 17.31
CA ARG A 20 3.39 -7.73 16.37
C ARG A 20 2.39 -7.87 15.22
N SER A 21 1.11 -7.61 15.48
CA SER A 21 0.08 -7.65 14.45
C SER A 21 0.17 -6.47 13.49
N GLU A 22 0.51 -5.28 14.00
CA GLU A 22 0.76 -4.07 13.22
C GLU A 22 2.04 -4.20 12.38
N ASP A 23 3.12 -4.74 12.95
CA ASP A 23 4.39 -5.03 12.27
C ASP A 23 4.21 -6.04 11.12
N ALA A 24 3.48 -7.13 11.37
CA ALA A 24 3.14 -8.10 10.32
C ALA A 24 2.26 -7.49 9.22
N GLY A 25 1.33 -6.60 9.60
CA GLY A 25 0.50 -5.84 8.65
C GLY A 25 1.33 -4.90 7.79
N GLN A 26 2.26 -4.16 8.40
CA GLN A 26 3.13 -3.22 7.69
C GLN A 26 4.07 -3.95 6.73
N HIS A 27 4.70 -5.05 7.17
CA HIS A 27 5.54 -5.88 6.30
C HIS A 27 4.78 -6.45 5.10
N PHE A 28 3.49 -6.78 5.27
CA PHE A 28 2.65 -7.20 4.17
C PHE A 28 2.39 -6.06 3.17
N ILE A 29 2.08 -4.86 3.65
CA ILE A 29 1.89 -3.68 2.80
C ILE A 29 3.16 -3.32 2.04
N ASP A 30 4.32 -3.31 2.71
CA ASP A 30 5.62 -3.02 2.09
C ASP A 30 5.90 -3.98 0.93
N GLY A 31 5.67 -5.29 1.14
CA GLY A 31 5.85 -6.29 0.09
C GLY A 31 4.86 -6.20 -1.08
N ILE A 32 3.73 -5.50 -0.91
CA ILE A 32 2.84 -5.15 -2.03
C ILE A 32 3.39 -3.91 -2.74
N VAL A 33 3.77 -2.88 -2.01
CA VAL A 33 4.34 -1.64 -2.56
C VAL A 33 5.57 -1.91 -3.41
N GLU A 34 6.48 -2.78 -2.96
CA GLU A 34 7.68 -3.16 -3.72
C GLU A 34 7.37 -3.80 -5.07
N ARG A 35 6.23 -4.46 -5.21
CA ARG A 35 5.79 -5.06 -6.48
C ARG A 35 5.16 -4.06 -7.44
N HIS A 36 4.91 -2.82 -7.01
CA HIS A 36 4.41 -1.75 -7.85
C HIS A 36 5.60 -0.82 -8.16
N PRO A 37 6.14 -0.80 -9.40
CA PRO A 37 7.25 0.07 -9.78
C PRO A 37 7.07 1.56 -9.44
N ILE A 38 5.83 2.04 -9.37
CA ILE A 38 5.52 3.41 -8.94
C ILE A 38 5.84 3.69 -7.46
N GLY A 39 6.05 2.66 -6.64
CA GLY A 39 6.48 2.76 -5.25
C GLY A 39 5.40 3.16 -4.26
N ARG A 40 4.12 2.98 -4.60
CA ARG A 40 2.98 3.21 -3.70
C ARG A 40 1.80 2.29 -4.03
N LEU A 41 0.87 2.17 -3.08
CA LEU A 41 -0.44 1.59 -3.37
C LEU A 41 -1.27 2.54 -4.23
N GLY A 42 -2.20 1.95 -4.99
CA GLY A 42 -3.21 2.71 -5.72
C GLY A 42 -4.16 3.46 -4.77
N GLU A 43 -4.54 4.65 -5.18
CA GLU A 43 -5.54 5.50 -4.52
C GLU A 43 -6.84 5.50 -5.33
N GLU A 44 -7.95 5.90 -4.72
CA GLU A 44 -9.26 5.91 -5.39
C GLU A 44 -9.25 6.82 -6.64
N LEU A 45 -8.45 7.90 -6.59
CA LEU A 45 -8.30 8.85 -7.68
C LEU A 45 -7.58 8.26 -8.90
N ASP A 46 -6.70 7.27 -8.73
CA ASP A 46 -6.04 6.62 -9.88
C ASP A 46 -7.06 5.96 -10.81
N ILE A 47 -8.04 5.27 -10.20
CA ILE A 47 -9.11 4.59 -10.92
C ILE A 47 -10.17 5.58 -11.41
N ALA A 48 -10.59 6.53 -10.56
CA ALA A 48 -11.59 7.52 -10.93
C ALA A 48 -11.17 8.33 -12.16
N ASN A 49 -9.90 8.76 -12.22
CA ASN A 49 -9.37 9.51 -13.36
C ASN A 49 -9.31 8.66 -14.64
N ALA A 50 -8.90 7.39 -14.54
CA ALA A 50 -8.90 6.47 -15.69
C ALA A 50 -10.31 6.23 -16.24
N VAL A 51 -11.30 6.08 -15.36
CA VAL A 51 -12.71 5.96 -15.75
C VAL A 51 -13.21 7.25 -16.40
N CYS A 52 -12.90 8.41 -15.83
CA CYS A 52 -13.25 9.71 -16.43
C CYS A 52 -12.66 9.87 -17.84
N PHE A 53 -11.42 9.45 -18.06
CA PHE A 53 -10.80 9.44 -19.38
C PHE A 53 -11.52 8.49 -20.34
N LEU A 54 -11.77 7.23 -19.96
CA LEU A 54 -12.47 6.27 -20.80
C LEU A 54 -13.90 6.68 -21.14
N ALA A 55 -14.53 7.48 -20.28
CA ALA A 55 -15.85 8.04 -20.51
C ALA A 55 -15.85 9.35 -21.31
N SER A 56 -14.68 9.93 -21.62
CA SER A 56 -14.57 11.19 -22.35
C SER A 56 -14.48 10.99 -23.87
N GLU A 57 -14.63 12.09 -24.61
CA GLU A 57 -14.43 12.11 -26.07
C GLU A 57 -12.97 11.80 -26.48
N ASP A 58 -12.01 11.97 -25.56
CA ASP A 58 -10.59 11.68 -25.82
C ASP A 58 -10.34 10.18 -26.03
N ALA A 59 -11.22 9.33 -25.50
CA ALA A 59 -11.20 7.88 -25.68
C ALA A 59 -12.14 7.40 -26.81
N SER A 60 -12.67 8.30 -27.66
CA SER A 60 -13.71 7.99 -28.66
C SER A 60 -13.39 6.86 -29.66
N PHE A 61 -12.11 6.52 -29.85
CA PHE A 61 -11.68 5.42 -30.72
C PHE A 61 -11.14 4.19 -29.96
N MET A 62 -11.18 4.21 -28.62
CA MET A 62 -10.77 3.08 -27.78
C MET A 62 -11.96 2.17 -27.53
N THR A 63 -11.93 0.97 -28.10
CA THR A 63 -12.97 -0.05 -27.90
C THR A 63 -12.37 -1.45 -27.89
N GLY A 64 -12.99 -2.37 -27.15
CA GLY A 64 -12.56 -3.77 -27.07
C GLY A 64 -11.18 -4.01 -26.46
N THR A 65 -10.65 -3.03 -25.72
CA THR A 65 -9.32 -3.11 -25.08
C THR A 65 -9.42 -2.81 -23.60
N GLU A 66 -8.50 -3.37 -22.83
CA GLU A 66 -8.34 -3.10 -21.40
C GLU A 66 -7.36 -1.94 -21.18
N MET A 67 -7.65 -1.09 -20.20
CA MET A 67 -6.72 -0.10 -19.67
C MET A 67 -6.23 -0.58 -18.30
N VAL A 68 -4.95 -0.90 -18.20
CA VAL A 68 -4.34 -1.34 -16.95
C VAL A 68 -3.93 -0.12 -16.12
N VAL A 69 -4.36 -0.09 -14.86
CA VAL A 69 -4.06 0.98 -13.88
C VAL A 69 -3.61 0.32 -12.58
N ASP A 70 -2.36 -0.13 -12.54
CA ASP A 70 -1.83 -1.01 -11.50
C ASP A 70 -0.44 -0.57 -10.97
N GLY A 71 -0.03 0.66 -11.23
CA GLY A 71 1.29 1.16 -10.83
C GLY A 71 2.47 0.42 -11.47
N GLY A 72 2.26 -0.33 -12.55
CA GLY A 72 3.26 -1.10 -13.26
C GLY A 72 3.43 -2.54 -12.78
N TYR A 73 2.52 -3.05 -11.93
CA TYR A 73 2.61 -4.38 -11.35
C TYR A 73 2.75 -5.49 -12.41
N LEU A 74 2.01 -5.37 -13.53
CA LEU A 74 2.04 -6.33 -14.63
C LEU A 74 3.18 -6.11 -15.65
N ALA A 75 3.96 -5.05 -15.54
CA ALA A 75 4.94 -4.64 -16.56
C ALA A 75 6.38 -5.13 -16.30
N GLN A 76 6.62 -5.86 -15.21
CA GLN A 76 7.94 -6.31 -14.75
C GLN A 76 8.25 -7.77 -15.10
#